data_AF-I3YXC8-F1
#
_entry.id   AF-I3YXC8-F1
#
_cell.length_a   1.000
_cell.length_b   1.000
_cell.length_c   1.000
_cell.angle_alpha   90.00
_cell.angle_beta   90.00
_cell.angle_gamma   90.00
#
_symmetry.space_group_name_H-M   'P 1'
#
loop_
_entity.id
_entity.type
_entity.pdbx_description
1 polymer ?
#
loop_
_entity_poly.entity_id
_entity_poly.type
_entity_poly.pdbx_seq_one_letter_code
_entity_poly.pdbx_strand_id
1 'polypeptide(L)'
;MKYSENIKLRNARKRLEMLKSFYKHLLVYIVVNIILFAIRGNILGFFQNTSPDKNFIEWIDWNILIVPIFWGIGLLFHAAKVFQYRFKFIKNWEERQLERYVKEE
;
A
#
# COMPACT_ATOMS: atom_id res chain seq x y z
N MET A 1 -16.36 34.68 -0.13
CA MET A 1 -16.10 33.87 -1.35
C MET A 1 -14.63 33.46 -1.50
N LYS A 2 -13.67 34.39 -1.52
CA LYS A 2 -12.21 34.11 -1.69
C LYS A 2 -11.61 33.12 -0.66
N TYR A 3 -12.12 33.10 0.56
CA TYR A 3 -11.67 32.19 1.63
C TYR A 3 -12.05 30.71 1.37
N SER A 4 -13.29 30.45 0.91
CA SER A 4 -13.74 29.08 0.63
C SER A 4 -13.05 28.49 -0.61
N GLU A 5 -12.71 29.31 -1.59
CA GLU A 5 -11.95 28.94 -2.78
C GLU A 5 -10.51 28.51 -2.43
N ASN A 6 -9.83 29.25 -1.54
CA ASN A 6 -8.51 28.89 -1.02
C ASN A 6 -8.52 27.56 -0.26
N ILE A 7 -9.56 27.26 0.52
CA ILE A 7 -9.69 25.99 1.24
C ILE A 7 -9.88 24.82 0.25
N LYS A 8 -10.74 24.98 -0.75
CA LYS A 8 -10.96 23.95 -1.78
C LYS A 8 -9.66 23.63 -2.54
N LEU A 9 -8.92 24.65 -2.94
CA LEU A 9 -7.62 24.50 -3.61
C LEU A 9 -6.59 23.78 -2.73
N ARG A 10 -6.48 24.17 -1.45
CA ARG A 10 -5.58 23.51 -0.50
C ARG A 10 -5.91 22.04 -0.29
N ASN A 11 -7.19 21.70 -0.17
CA ASN A 11 -7.64 20.31 -0.01
C ASN A 11 -7.38 19.48 -1.28
N ALA A 12 -7.59 20.07 -2.46
CA ALA A 12 -7.25 19.42 -3.73
C ALA A 12 -5.75 19.15 -3.85
N ARG A 13 -4.88 20.11 -3.48
CA ARG A 13 -3.42 19.93 -3.47
C ARG A 13 -2.97 18.81 -2.53
N LYS A 14 -3.46 18.80 -1.29
CA LYS A 14 -3.17 17.72 -0.32
C LYS A 14 -3.54 16.33 -0.88
N ARG A 15 -4.69 16.23 -1.55
CA ARG A 15 -5.12 14.98 -2.20
C ARG A 15 -4.17 14.54 -3.31
N LEU A 16 -3.72 15.48 -4.14
CA LEU A 16 -2.73 15.18 -5.19
C LEU A 16 -1.40 14.72 -4.62
N GLU A 17 -0.93 15.33 -3.53
CA GLU A 17 0.32 14.93 -2.85
C GLU A 17 0.22 13.52 -2.27
N MET A 18 -0.88 13.20 -1.59
CA MET A 18 -1.16 11.86 -1.08
C MET A 18 -1.19 10.82 -2.21
N LEU A 19 -1.84 11.14 -3.32
CA LEU A 19 -1.93 10.26 -4.48
C LEU A 19 -0.55 10.03 -5.13
N LYS A 20 0.24 11.08 -5.31
CA LYS A 20 1.63 10.98 -5.81
C LYS A 20 2.49 10.12 -4.89
N SER A 21 2.36 10.28 -3.57
CA SER A 21 3.08 9.46 -2.59
C SER A 21 2.70 7.98 -2.70
N PHE A 22 1.42 7.68 -2.81
CA PHE A 22 0.93 6.32 -3.01
C PHE A 22 1.46 5.68 -4.30
N TYR A 23 1.40 6.38 -5.44
CA TYR A 23 1.91 5.83 -6.71
C TYR A 23 3.41 5.60 -6.70
N LYS A 24 4.20 6.44 -6.01
CA LYS A 24 5.63 6.19 -5.81
C LYS A 24 5.86 4.90 -5.01
N HIS A 25 5.13 4.72 -3.90
CA HIS A 25 5.25 3.50 -3.09
C HIS A 25 4.80 2.26 -3.88
N LEU A 26 3.68 2.34 -4.62
CA LEU A 26 3.19 1.26 -5.49
C LEU A 26 4.20 0.91 -6.58
N LEU A 27 4.82 1.90 -7.22
CA LEU A 27 5.85 1.68 -8.24
C LEU A 27 7.06 0.93 -7.66
N VAL A 28 7.59 1.41 -6.52
CA VAL A 28 8.71 0.76 -5.84
C VAL A 28 8.34 -0.67 -5.44
N TYR A 29 7.14 -0.87 -4.89
CA TYR A 29 6.63 -2.20 -4.55
C TYR A 29 6.63 -3.12 -5.78
N ILE A 30 6.06 -2.70 -6.91
CA ILE A 30 6.00 -3.52 -8.13
C ILE A 30 7.40 -3.84 -8.65
N VAL A 31 8.28 -2.84 -8.77
CA VAL A 31 9.63 -3.02 -9.31
C VAL A 31 10.45 -3.98 -8.44
N VAL A 32 10.43 -3.79 -7.12
CA VAL A 32 11.14 -4.66 -6.18
C VAL A 32 10.58 -6.08 -6.25
N ASN A 33 9.26 -6.26 -6.29
CA ASN A 33 8.66 -7.58 -6.40
C ASN A 33 9.04 -8.30 -7.70
N ILE A 34 9.00 -7.60 -8.84
CA ILE A 34 9.43 -8.18 -10.12
C ILE A 34 10.87 -8.66 -10.04
N ILE A 35 11.78 -7.83 -9.51
CA ILE A 35 13.19 -8.19 -9.33
C ILE A 35 13.32 -9.39 -8.39
N LEU A 36 12.60 -9.39 -7.26
CA LEU A 36 12.62 -10.46 -6.26
C LEU A 36 12.18 -11.80 -6.87
N PHE A 37 11.08 -11.82 -7.62
CA PHE A 37 10.57 -13.02 -8.29
C PHE A 37 11.46 -13.46 -9.46
N ALA A 38 12.04 -12.53 -10.21
CA ALA A 38 12.99 -12.86 -11.28
C ALA A 38 14.27 -13.49 -10.71
N ILE A 39 14.78 -12.94 -9.61
CA ILE A 39 15.93 -13.47 -8.90
C ILE A 39 15.61 -14.86 -8.32
N ARG A 40 14.45 -15.05 -7.70
CA ARG A 40 13.98 -16.34 -7.16
C ARG A 40 14.11 -17.48 -8.17
N GLY A 41 13.64 -17.26 -9.41
CA GLY A 41 13.72 -18.28 -10.47
C GLY A 41 15.15 -18.68 -10.85
N ASN A 42 16.06 -17.72 -10.89
CA ASN A 42 17.48 -17.97 -11.22
C ASN A 42 18.27 -18.54 -10.03
N ILE A 43 18.02 -18.03 -8.83
CA ILE A 43 18.68 -18.45 -7.58
C ILE A 43 18.28 -19.87 -7.22
N LEU A 44 16.98 -20.22 -7.23
CA LEU A 44 16.55 -21.58 -6.92
C LEU A 44 17.22 -22.61 -7.86
N GLY A 45 17.32 -22.31 -9.16
CA GLY A 45 18.00 -23.17 -10.13
C GLY A 45 19.51 -23.29 -9.89
N PHE A 46 20.17 -22.24 -9.40
CA PHE A 46 21.60 -22.28 -9.06
C PHE A 46 21.86 -23.07 -7.76
N PHE A 47 21.11 -22.79 -6.70
CA PHE A 47 21.30 -23.39 -5.38
C PHE A 47 20.87 -24.87 -5.34
N GLN A 48 19.84 -25.27 -6.08
CA GLN A 48 19.47 -26.69 -6.22
C GLN A 48 20.60 -27.54 -6.84
N ASN A 49 21.47 -26.93 -7.65
CA ASN A 49 22.57 -27.62 -8.31
C ASN A 49 23.89 -27.60 -7.51
N THR A 50 24.04 -26.70 -6.53
CA THR A 50 25.33 -26.50 -5.82
C THR A 50 25.26 -26.65 -4.30
N SER A 51 24.09 -26.60 -3.67
CA SER A 51 23.97 -26.57 -2.19
C SER A 51 23.23 -27.80 -1.63
N PRO A 52 23.78 -28.51 -0.62
CA PRO A 52 23.17 -29.70 -0.06
C PRO A 52 22.11 -29.43 1.02
N ASP A 53 22.05 -28.22 1.59
CA ASP A 53 21.09 -27.88 2.65
C ASP A 53 19.75 -27.41 2.08
N LYS A 54 18.82 -28.37 1.94
CA LYS A 54 17.45 -28.12 1.48
C LYS A 54 16.67 -27.19 2.41
N ASN A 55 16.93 -27.22 3.72
CA ASN A 55 16.20 -26.40 4.70
C ASN A 55 16.54 -24.92 4.52
N PHE A 56 17.80 -24.61 4.19
CA PHE A 56 18.23 -23.24 3.91
C PHE A 56 17.58 -22.69 2.63
N ILE A 57 17.52 -23.49 1.56
CA ILE A 57 16.87 -23.10 0.29
C ILE A 57 15.38 -22.86 0.51
N GLU A 58 14.69 -23.75 1.21
CA GLU A 58 13.27 -23.62 1.53
C GLU A 58 13.01 -22.38 2.41
N TRP A 59 13.88 -22.10 3.39
CA TRP A 59 13.78 -20.89 4.21
C TRP A 59 13.90 -19.61 3.37
N ILE A 60 14.86 -19.53 2.44
CA ILE A 60 14.97 -18.38 1.52
C ILE A 60 13.70 -18.24 0.68
N ASP A 61 13.20 -19.35 0.14
CA ASP A 61 12.01 -19.34 -0.72
C ASP A 61 10.78 -18.80 0.01
N TRP A 62 10.55 -19.27 1.24
CA TRP A 62 9.47 -18.79 2.09
C TRP A 62 9.58 -17.29 2.40
N ASN A 63 10.79 -16.81 2.71
CA ASN A 63 10.99 -15.38 3.00
C ASN A 63 10.72 -14.50 1.77
N ILE A 64 11.13 -14.96 0.59
CA ILE A 64 10.86 -14.28 -0.69
C ILE A 64 9.35 -14.15 -0.94
N LEU A 65 8.53 -15.09 -0.47
CA LEU A 65 7.06 -15.01 -0.58
C LEU A 65 6.43 -14.12 0.50
N ILE A 66 6.91 -14.23 1.74
CA ILE A 66 6.28 -13.56 2.88
C ILE A 66 6.53 -12.05 2.88
N VAL A 67 7.72 -11.61 2.46
CA VAL A 67 8.10 -10.18 2.46
C VAL A 67 7.17 -9.34 1.55
N PRO A 68 6.90 -9.73 0.28
CA PRO A 68 5.88 -9.14 -0.57
C PRO A 68 4.49 -9.04 0.05
N ILE A 69 4.07 -10.07 0.79
CA ILE A 69 2.74 -10.13 1.40
C ILE A 69 2.65 -9.09 2.51
N PHE A 70 3.63 -9.05 3.42
CA PHE A 70 3.67 -8.06 4.49
C PHE A 70 3.72 -6.62 3.97
N TRP A 71 4.55 -6.35 2.96
CA TRP A 71 4.58 -5.04 2.31
C TRP A 71 3.28 -4.72 1.58
N GLY A 72 2.64 -5.73 0.97
CA GLY A 72 1.34 -5.62 0.32
C GLY A 72 0.24 -5.19 1.29
N ILE A 73 0.25 -5.71 2.52
CA ILE A 73 -0.69 -5.28 3.58
C ILE A 73 -0.48 -3.79 3.89
N GLY A 74 0.76 -3.34 4.07
CA GLY A 74 1.07 -1.92 4.29
C GLY A 74 0.62 -1.03 3.12
N LEU A 75 0.79 -1.50 1.89
CA LEU A 75 0.34 -0.82 0.68
C LEU A 75 -1.19 -0.74 0.61
N LEU A 76 -1.92 -1.78 1.03
CA LEU A 76 -3.38 -1.77 1.12
C LEU A 76 -3.88 -0.73 2.13
N PHE A 77 -3.27 -0.63 3.31
CA PHE A 77 -3.62 0.42 4.26
C PHE A 77 -3.35 1.82 3.71
N HIS A 78 -2.23 2.00 2.98
CA HIS A 78 -1.94 3.27 2.32
C HIS A 78 -2.98 3.59 1.24
N ALA A 79 -3.38 2.60 0.43
CA ALA A 79 -4.43 2.74 -0.57
C ALA A 79 -5.76 3.13 0.10
N ALA A 80 -6.17 2.44 1.16
CA ALA A 80 -7.38 2.75 1.91
C ALA A 80 -7.38 4.21 2.39
N LYS A 81 -6.26 4.68 2.96
CA LYS A 81 -6.10 6.08 3.40
C LYS A 81 -6.17 7.09 2.26
N VAL A 82 -5.58 6.79 1.11
CA VAL A 82 -5.58 7.73 -0.03
C VAL A 82 -6.94 7.76 -0.73
N PHE A 83 -7.61 6.62 -0.85
CA PHE A 83 -8.87 6.48 -1.57
C PHE A 83 -10.12 6.52 -0.70
N GLN A 84 -10.01 6.71 0.63
CA GLN A 84 -11.14 6.82 1.55
C GLN A 84 -12.26 7.76 1.04
N TYR A 85 -11.88 8.90 0.44
CA TYR A 85 -12.83 9.90 -0.06
C TYR A 85 -13.53 9.52 -1.37
N ARG A 86 -13.09 8.47 -2.07
CA ARG A 86 -13.75 7.93 -3.27
C ARG A 86 -14.87 6.95 -2.89
N PHE A 87 -14.80 6.33 -1.73
CA PHE A 87 -15.79 5.38 -1.25
C PHE A 87 -16.94 6.12 -0.57
N LYS A 88 -18.07 6.25 -1.28
CA LYS A 88 -19.28 6.91 -0.76
C LYS A 88 -19.75 6.31 0.58
N PHE A 89 -19.56 5.01 0.80
CA PHE A 89 -19.98 4.37 2.05
C PHE A 89 -19.18 4.86 3.27
N ILE A 90 -17.87 5.10 3.13
CA ILE A 90 -17.00 5.60 4.21
C ILE A 90 -17.40 7.02 4.54
N LYS A 91 -17.54 7.86 3.51
CA LYS A 91 -17.98 9.25 3.68
C LYS A 91 -19.34 9.34 4.40
N ASN A 92 -20.32 8.54 3.96
CA ASN A 92 -21.65 8.52 4.57
C ASN A 92 -21.62 7.97 6.01
N TRP A 93 -20.70 7.06 6.32
CA TRP A 93 -20.52 6.57 7.69
C TRP A 93 -19.91 7.66 8.60
N GLU A 94 -18.86 8.34 8.15
CA GLU A 94 -18.24 9.45 8.89
C GLU A 94 -19.25 10.58 9.18
N GLU A 95 -20.05 10.95 8.19
CA GLU A 95 -21.08 11.99 8.30
C GLU A 95 -22.15 11.61 9.34
N ARG A 96 -22.57 10.34 9.37
CA ARG A 96 -23.49 9.83 10.41
C ARG A 96 -22.87 9.80 11.81
N GLN A 97 -21.58 9.50 11.94
CA GLN A 97 -20.92 9.53 13.25
C GLN A 97 -20.82 10.97 13.76
N LEU A 98 -20.45 11.92 12.90
CA LEU A 98 -20.45 13.35 13.24
C LEU A 98 -21.82 13.84 13.70
N GLU A 99 -22.90 13.48 12.99
CA GLU A 99 -24.26 13.82 13.40
C GLU A 99 -24.65 13.22 14.75
N ARG A 100 -24.13 12.03 15.10
CA ARG A 100 -24.36 11.42 16.43
C ARG A 100 -23.63 12.20 17.52
N TYR A 101 -22.35 12.49 17.34
CA TYR A 101 -21.56 13.25 18.30
C TYR A 101 -22.15 14.63 18.59
N VAL A 102 -22.63 15.35 17.57
CA VAL A 102 -23.24 16.68 17.73
C VAL A 102 -24.63 16.63 18.38
N LYS A 103 -25.34 15.49 18.29
CA LYS A 103 -26.64 15.29 18.96
C LYS A 103 -26.50 14.77 20.39
N GLU A 104 -25.38 14.14 20.70
CA GLU A 104 -25.05 13.63 22.03
C GLU A 104 -24.38 14.72 22.91
N GLU A 105 -23.97 15.85 22.33
CA GLU A 105 -23.70 17.13 22.99
C GLU A 105 -24.96 18.02 23.07
#